data_AF-A0A0F9HMN9-F1
#
_entry.id   AF-A0A0F9HMN9-F1
#
_cell.length_a   1.000
_cell.length_b   1.000
_cell.length_c   1.000
_cell.angle_alpha   90.00
_cell.angle_beta   90.00
_cell.angle_gamma   90.00
#
_symmetry.space_group_name_H-M   'P 1'
#
loop_
_entity.id
_entity.type
_entity.pdbx_description
1 polymer ?
#
loop_
_entity_poly.entity_id
_entity_poly.type
_entity_poly.pdbx_seq_one_letter_code
_entity_poly.pdbx_strand_id
1 'polypeptide(L)'
;MIRKKESKMKKKIIFVGPPNAGKTTLRKIFFEGENRSKLLEFALEPTKGVESMILKLKGEVGIFDLAGQENYKWFGTKKKTLFYETNMFIVVIDAAASMEEIADFTKKVINIRNDLTPSAFIYLLIHKIDLLERDIIYELKLQIKKEIAKTNLIKYAFTSIQRRFFLETFSTFIDILKVSTSELTEFEEDDFKFLKNTIDLLFQIQNDVVISKTDLIKKLNISNKAIENIIKILENKNHIKISKKAQDIPVFSLTDKGKEYFDTILKNFSLEKFEIDTNDIEMISERVGEPPFLGFLISDNHGRTLISTEVYDGVFDKFLRKDNEETFTDFELIPMFISALESFSKVLNIKDLSGFKLKGTNIKMQTIRYQLLTITLFMRRDTNIKAVMDQIKKWFDNIFEKYENDFETSINTGQISHLNHLTVKGKKWLDKLNQDYKKISISTEIIDLKHVTDLHEKLDEISNNLDLQHSIQIQKLKELKSNLLIAAAEENFQEIKEIAKKIKYIHESSL
;
A
#
# COMPACT_ATOMS: atom_id res chain seq x y z
N MET A 1 9.65 24.19 35.21
CA MET A 1 10.74 23.63 34.39
C MET A 1 10.12 23.13 33.09
N ILE A 2 10.21 23.94 32.03
CA ILE A 2 9.53 23.68 30.74
C ILE A 2 10.29 22.56 30.04
N ARG A 3 9.69 21.37 29.92
CA ARG A 3 10.20 20.29 29.07
C ARG A 3 10.17 20.78 27.63
N LYS A 4 11.36 20.95 27.04
CA LYS A 4 11.56 21.16 25.60
C LYS A 4 10.78 20.07 24.85
N LYS A 5 9.92 20.48 23.92
CA LYS A 5 9.40 19.64 22.84
C LYS A 5 10.58 18.95 22.17
N GLU A 6 10.64 17.62 22.26
CA GLU A 6 11.47 16.81 21.36
C GLU A 6 11.06 17.16 19.92
N SER A 7 12.04 17.56 19.12
CA SER A 7 11.84 17.87 17.70
C SER A 7 11.38 16.60 16.99
N LYS A 8 10.17 16.63 16.41
CA LYS A 8 9.64 15.63 15.47
C LYS A 8 10.77 15.14 14.53
N MET A 9 10.99 13.82 14.48
CA MET A 9 12.05 13.18 13.69
C MET A 9 12.05 13.68 12.24
N LYS A 10 13.19 14.22 11.80
CA LYS A 10 13.43 14.60 10.40
C LYS A 10 13.94 13.37 9.66
N LYS A 11 13.21 12.89 8.66
CA LYS A 11 13.69 11.80 7.80
C LYS A 11 14.56 12.37 6.69
N LYS A 12 15.51 11.58 6.18
CA LYS A 12 16.50 12.01 5.21
C LYS A 12 16.61 11.04 4.04
N ILE A 13 16.45 11.57 2.83
CA ILE A 13 16.57 10.86 1.56
C ILE A 13 17.75 11.45 0.78
N ILE A 14 18.63 10.59 0.25
CA ILE A 14 19.75 11.00 -0.59
C ILE A 14 19.60 10.42 -2.00
N PHE A 15 19.59 11.30 -2.99
CA PHE A 15 19.78 10.97 -4.41
C PHE A 15 21.27 10.84 -4.72
N VAL A 16 21.69 9.68 -5.21
CA VAL A 16 23.08 9.40 -5.57
C VAL A 16 23.14 8.61 -6.87
N GLY A 17 24.20 8.77 -7.65
CA GLY A 17 24.27 8.14 -8.97
C GLY A 17 25.34 8.79 -9.86
N PRO A 18 25.75 8.12 -10.95
CA PRO A 18 26.67 8.68 -11.95
C PRO A 18 26.21 10.05 -12.49
N PRO A 19 27.12 10.86 -13.07
CA PRO A 19 26.72 12.06 -13.80
C PRO A 19 25.71 11.70 -14.91
N ASN A 20 24.83 12.64 -15.25
CA ASN A 20 23.81 12.51 -16.31
C ASN A 20 22.77 11.38 -16.15
N ALA A 21 22.77 10.63 -15.04
CA ALA A 21 21.80 9.55 -14.79
C ALA A 21 20.32 9.99 -14.63
N GLY A 22 20.03 11.30 -14.58
CA GLY A 22 18.67 11.84 -14.45
C GLY A 22 18.18 12.11 -13.02
N LYS A 23 19.08 12.10 -12.02
CA LYS A 23 18.77 12.37 -10.59
C LYS A 23 17.98 13.67 -10.38
N THR A 24 18.53 14.79 -10.84
CA THR A 24 17.95 16.12 -10.68
C THR A 24 16.63 16.26 -11.42
N THR A 25 16.52 15.67 -12.61
CA THR A 25 15.28 15.63 -13.38
C THR A 25 14.16 14.92 -12.62
N LEU A 26 14.43 13.71 -12.11
CA LEU A 26 13.48 12.95 -11.30
C LEU A 26 13.09 13.72 -10.03
N ARG A 27 14.06 14.30 -9.33
CA ARG A 27 13.82 15.08 -8.12
C ARG A 27 12.89 16.27 -8.39
N LYS A 28 13.18 17.02 -9.45
CA LYS A 28 12.42 18.18 -9.89
C LYS A 28 10.97 17.83 -10.27
N ILE A 29 10.76 16.75 -11.02
CA ILE A 29 9.41 16.32 -11.42
C ILE A 29 8.61 15.87 -10.20
N PHE A 30 9.15 14.94 -9.41
CA PHE A 30 8.36 14.24 -8.39
C PHE A 30 8.30 14.97 -7.05
N PHE A 31 9.28 15.80 -6.68
CA PHE A 31 9.23 16.52 -5.40
C PHE A 31 8.97 18.02 -5.54
N GLU A 32 9.40 18.63 -6.64
CA GLU A 32 9.20 20.07 -6.88
C GLU A 32 8.05 20.38 -7.84
N GLY A 33 7.46 19.37 -8.49
CA GLY A 33 6.35 19.57 -9.44
C GLY A 33 6.77 20.25 -10.74
N GLU A 34 8.05 20.18 -11.13
CA GLU A 34 8.51 20.74 -12.40
C GLU A 34 7.85 20.06 -13.59
N ASN A 35 7.69 20.82 -14.68
CA ASN A 35 7.06 20.33 -15.90
C ASN A 35 7.99 19.36 -16.65
N ARG A 36 7.46 18.18 -16.98
CA ARG A 36 8.18 17.14 -17.70
C ARG A 36 8.62 17.57 -19.11
N SER A 37 7.71 18.14 -19.90
CA SER A 37 8.00 18.56 -21.29
C SER A 37 9.14 19.56 -21.33
N LYS A 38 9.13 20.55 -20.43
CA LYS A 38 10.22 21.54 -20.29
C LYS A 38 11.56 20.87 -19.95
N LEU A 39 11.56 19.84 -19.11
CA LEU A 39 12.78 19.13 -18.74
C LEU A 39 13.27 18.11 -19.78
N LEU A 40 12.41 17.71 -20.72
CA LEU A 40 12.78 16.93 -21.90
C LEU A 40 13.37 17.81 -23.01
N GLU A 41 12.84 19.03 -23.18
CA GLU A 41 13.29 19.98 -24.20
C GLU A 41 14.57 20.73 -23.81
N PHE A 42 14.70 21.11 -22.53
CA PHE A 42 15.84 21.88 -22.04
C PHE A 42 16.73 21.03 -21.14
N ALA A 43 17.97 20.81 -21.58
CA ALA A 43 18.98 20.14 -20.77
C ALA A 43 19.25 20.96 -19.49
N LEU A 44 19.17 20.30 -18.34
CA LEU A 44 19.52 20.90 -17.06
C LEU A 44 21.03 21.14 -16.98
N GLU A 45 21.43 22.25 -16.37
CA GLU A 45 22.84 22.45 -16.01
C GLU A 45 23.32 21.37 -15.02
N PRO A 46 24.60 20.95 -15.09
CA PRO A 46 25.15 19.99 -14.14
C PRO A 46 25.08 20.51 -12.70
N THR A 47 24.50 19.70 -11.80
CA THR A 47 24.47 19.97 -10.35
C THR A 47 25.88 20.15 -9.80
N LYS A 48 26.10 21.19 -9.00
CA LYS A 48 27.36 21.47 -8.29
C LYS A 48 27.15 21.26 -6.80
N GLY A 49 28.02 20.48 -6.15
CA GLY A 49 27.94 20.21 -4.73
C GLY A 49 26.71 19.38 -4.34
N VAL A 50 25.94 19.89 -3.38
CA VAL A 50 24.73 19.25 -2.83
C VAL A 50 23.59 20.23 -2.93
N GLU A 51 22.52 19.86 -3.62
CA GLU A 51 21.25 20.57 -3.57
C GLU A 51 20.34 19.90 -2.54
N SER A 52 19.56 20.68 -1.80
CA SER A 52 18.66 20.12 -0.78
C SER A 52 17.33 20.85 -0.72
N MET A 53 16.28 20.10 -0.43
CA MET A 53 14.94 20.63 -0.16
C MET A 53 14.31 19.93 1.04
N ILE A 54 13.29 20.54 1.63
CA ILE A 54 12.49 19.94 2.69
C ILE A 54 11.09 19.72 2.15
N LEU A 55 10.68 18.45 2.12
CA LEU A 55 9.33 18.04 1.82
C LEU A 55 8.54 17.93 3.13
N LYS A 56 7.37 18.58 3.18
CA LYS A 56 6.46 18.52 4.34
C LYS A 56 5.38 17.47 4.06
N LEU A 57 5.54 16.30 4.67
CA LEU A 57 4.56 15.21 4.72
C LEU A 57 3.90 15.21 6.12
N LYS A 58 3.45 14.05 6.63
CA LYS A 58 3.15 13.85 8.07
C LYS A 58 4.32 14.22 9.03
N GLY A 59 5.53 14.40 8.48
CA GLY A 59 6.71 14.98 9.11
C GLY A 59 7.58 15.73 8.10
N GLU A 60 8.76 16.21 8.52
CA GLU A 60 9.73 16.83 7.62
C GLU A 60 10.66 15.78 7.03
N VAL A 61 10.73 15.71 5.70
CA VAL A 61 11.67 14.86 4.97
C VAL A 61 12.66 15.74 4.22
N GLY A 62 13.94 15.67 4.58
CA GLY A 62 15.02 16.31 3.86
C GLY A 62 15.42 15.48 2.65
N ILE A 63 15.39 16.06 1.46
CA ILE A 63 15.81 15.43 0.20
C ILE A 63 17.10 16.09 -0.25
N PHE A 64 18.14 15.30 -0.50
CA PHE A 64 19.47 15.78 -0.88
C PHE A 64 19.88 15.19 -2.23
N ASP A 65 20.22 16.02 -3.20
CA ASP A 65 20.72 15.63 -4.53
C ASP A 65 22.22 15.83 -4.61
N LEU A 66 22.95 14.73 -4.82
CA LEU A 66 24.40 14.75 -4.90
C LEU A 66 24.87 14.91 -6.34
N ALA A 67 25.75 15.87 -6.57
CA ALA A 67 26.40 16.05 -7.86
C ALA A 67 27.18 14.78 -8.26
N GLY A 68 26.75 14.12 -9.34
CA GLY A 68 27.36 12.85 -9.79
C GLY A 68 28.82 12.97 -10.21
N GLN A 69 29.22 14.14 -10.71
CA GLN A 69 30.61 14.47 -11.04
C GLN A 69 31.53 14.54 -9.80
N GLU A 70 30.97 14.63 -8.59
CA GLU A 70 31.70 14.69 -7.33
C GLU A 70 31.61 13.38 -6.52
N ASN A 71 31.12 12.28 -7.11
CA ASN A 71 30.97 10.98 -6.43
C ASN A 71 32.26 10.50 -5.73
N TYR A 72 33.43 10.73 -6.34
CA TYR A 72 34.71 10.41 -5.71
C TYR A 72 34.94 11.16 -4.39
N LYS A 73 34.45 12.39 -4.27
CA LYS A 73 34.52 13.18 -3.04
C LYS A 73 33.51 12.67 -2.01
N TRP A 74 32.30 12.36 -2.44
CA TRP A 74 31.23 11.87 -1.56
C TRP A 74 31.62 10.55 -0.91
N PHE A 75 32.16 9.62 -1.70
CA PHE A 75 32.57 8.30 -1.22
C PHE A 75 33.93 8.32 -0.48
N GLY A 76 34.68 9.42 -0.60
CA GLY A 76 35.93 9.64 0.14
C GLY A 76 35.72 10.01 1.61
N THR A 77 36.72 9.74 2.44
CA THR A 77 36.64 9.85 3.91
C THR A 77 36.19 11.21 4.45
N LYS A 78 36.59 12.32 3.82
CA LYS A 78 36.31 13.68 4.33
C LYS A 78 34.84 14.12 4.24
N LYS A 79 34.05 13.56 3.31
CA LYS A 79 32.64 13.96 3.10
C LYS A 79 31.63 12.84 3.37
N LYS A 80 32.08 11.69 3.87
CA LYS A 80 31.21 10.59 4.30
C LYS A 80 30.18 11.00 5.36
N THR A 81 30.46 12.06 6.13
CA THR A 81 29.53 12.65 7.11
C THR A 81 28.19 13.06 6.51
N LEU A 82 28.15 13.38 5.21
CA LEU A 82 26.92 13.69 4.49
C LEU A 82 25.91 12.54 4.52
N PHE A 83 26.35 11.29 4.67
CA PHE A 83 25.49 10.12 4.69
C PHE A 83 24.95 9.76 6.08
N TYR A 84 25.40 10.42 7.15
CA TYR A 84 24.86 10.17 8.48
C TYR A 84 23.36 10.41 8.56
N GLU A 85 22.69 9.56 9.34
CA GLU A 85 21.25 9.59 9.59
C GLU A 85 20.39 9.53 8.32
N THR A 86 20.95 9.02 7.22
CA THR A 86 20.17 8.79 5.99
C THR A 86 19.22 7.64 6.22
N ASN A 87 17.93 7.85 5.97
CA ASN A 87 16.91 6.80 6.05
C ASN A 87 16.73 6.06 4.72
N MET A 88 16.99 6.73 3.61
CA MET A 88 16.84 6.14 2.29
C MET A 88 17.85 6.69 1.29
N PHE A 89 18.42 5.80 0.48
CA PHE A 89 19.16 6.14 -0.72
C PHE A 89 18.27 5.88 -1.94
N ILE A 90 18.17 6.86 -2.82
CA ILE A 90 17.64 6.68 -4.16
C ILE A 90 18.84 6.70 -5.11
N VAL A 91 19.23 5.50 -5.56
CA VAL A 91 20.36 5.29 -6.45
C VAL A 91 19.86 5.34 -7.87
N VAL A 92 20.25 6.34 -8.65
CA VAL A 92 19.80 6.47 -10.05
C VAL A 92 20.97 6.17 -10.97
N ILE A 93 20.79 5.21 -11.87
CA ILE A 93 21.78 4.80 -12.86
C ILE A 93 21.12 4.80 -14.23
N ASP A 94 21.82 5.30 -15.24
CA ASP A 94 21.36 5.27 -16.63
C ASP A 94 21.25 3.81 -17.10
N ALA A 95 20.14 3.44 -17.74
CA ALA A 95 19.91 2.09 -18.22
C ALA A 95 20.90 1.70 -19.32
N ALA A 96 21.48 2.67 -20.03
CA ALA A 96 22.53 2.42 -21.01
C ALA A 96 23.88 2.01 -20.38
N ALA A 97 24.04 2.14 -19.07
CA ALA A 97 25.24 1.65 -18.37
C ALA A 97 25.30 0.12 -18.42
N SER A 98 26.52 -0.40 -18.46
CA SER A 98 26.75 -1.85 -18.38
C SER A 98 26.33 -2.40 -17.02
N MET A 99 26.00 -3.70 -16.97
CA MET A 99 25.65 -4.35 -15.70
C MET A 99 26.80 -4.29 -14.69
N GLU A 100 28.05 -4.33 -15.14
CA GLU A 100 29.23 -4.17 -14.27
C GLU A 100 29.24 -2.78 -13.62
N GLU A 101 29.01 -1.72 -14.38
CA GLU A 101 28.94 -0.35 -13.85
C GLU A 101 27.77 -0.18 -12.87
N ILE A 102 26.60 -0.75 -13.20
CA ILE A 102 25.42 -0.74 -12.32
C ILE A 102 25.74 -1.44 -11.00
N ALA A 103 26.30 -2.64 -11.06
CA ALA A 103 26.64 -3.45 -9.89
C ALA A 103 27.70 -2.76 -9.04
N ASP A 104 28.77 -2.24 -9.64
CA ASP A 104 29.87 -1.60 -8.92
C ASP A 104 29.47 -0.31 -8.25
N PHE A 105 28.65 0.51 -8.91
CA PHE A 105 28.12 1.71 -8.29
C PHE A 105 27.20 1.36 -7.12
N THR A 106 26.31 0.38 -7.32
CA THR A 106 25.37 -0.08 -6.29
C THR A 106 26.13 -0.63 -5.07
N LYS A 107 27.16 -1.46 -5.28
CA LYS A 107 28.02 -1.98 -4.20
C LYS A 107 28.70 -0.87 -3.40
N LYS A 108 29.18 0.20 -4.05
CA LYS A 108 29.76 1.36 -3.35
C LYS A 108 28.76 2.02 -2.40
N VAL A 109 27.51 2.19 -2.84
CA VAL A 109 26.43 2.74 -1.99
C VAL A 109 26.05 1.78 -0.87
N ILE A 110 25.96 0.47 -1.15
CA ILE A 110 25.70 -0.57 -0.14
C ILE A 110 26.75 -0.53 0.96
N ASN A 111 28.03 -0.41 0.61
CA ASN A 111 29.12 -0.33 1.58
C ASN A 111 28.96 0.91 2.47
N ILE A 112 28.66 2.07 1.89
CA ILE A 112 28.41 3.30 2.65
C ILE A 112 27.21 3.17 3.59
N ARG A 113 26.12 2.57 3.11
CA ARG A 113 24.95 2.27 3.95
C ARG A 113 25.37 1.39 5.12
N ASN A 114 26.01 0.25 4.85
CA ASN A 114 26.39 -0.71 5.88
C ASN A 114 27.36 -0.11 6.91
N ASP A 115 28.26 0.77 6.48
CA ASP A 115 29.25 1.40 7.36
C ASP A 115 28.62 2.49 8.27
N LEU A 116 27.66 3.28 7.75
CA LEU A 116 27.24 4.53 8.39
C LEU A 116 25.77 4.58 8.80
N THR A 117 24.91 3.86 8.11
CA THR A 117 23.46 3.84 8.34
C THR A 117 22.85 2.49 7.92
N PRO A 118 23.13 1.40 8.67
CA PRO A 118 22.77 0.04 8.26
C PRO A 118 21.27 -0.17 8.04
N SER A 119 20.42 0.60 8.72
CA SER A 119 18.97 0.55 8.62
C SER A 119 18.40 1.31 7.42
N ALA A 120 19.23 2.04 6.65
CA ALA A 120 18.73 2.81 5.52
C ALA A 120 18.26 1.90 4.38
N PHE A 121 17.14 2.24 3.78
CA PHE A 121 16.63 1.55 2.62
C PHE A 121 17.35 2.02 1.34
N ILE A 122 17.61 1.13 0.38
CA ILE A 122 18.14 1.50 -0.94
C ILE A 122 17.06 1.24 -1.99
N TYR A 123 16.74 2.26 -2.77
CA TYR A 123 15.91 2.16 -3.97
C TYR A 123 16.79 2.39 -5.20
N LEU A 124 17.03 1.35 -5.98
CA LEU A 124 17.82 1.40 -7.22
C LEU A 124 16.90 1.67 -8.41
N LEU A 125 17.03 2.85 -9.01
CA LEU A 125 16.31 3.25 -10.22
C LEU A 125 17.23 3.10 -11.43
N ILE A 126 16.88 2.14 -12.28
CA ILE A 126 17.46 2.00 -13.61
C ILE A 126 16.65 2.90 -14.54
N HIS A 127 17.25 4.03 -14.92
CA HIS A 127 16.54 5.16 -15.49
C HIS A 127 16.81 5.33 -16.99
N LYS A 128 15.90 6.00 -17.70
CA LYS A 128 15.93 6.19 -19.17
C LYS A 128 15.83 4.90 -19.97
N ILE A 129 15.01 3.97 -19.48
CA ILE A 129 14.75 2.70 -20.18
C ILE A 129 14.12 2.88 -21.56
N ASP A 130 13.55 4.05 -21.83
CA ASP A 130 12.99 4.42 -23.13
C ASP A 130 14.04 4.49 -24.25
N LEU A 131 15.32 4.65 -23.89
CA LEU A 131 16.43 4.68 -24.85
C LEU A 131 16.91 3.29 -25.25
N LEU A 132 16.34 2.24 -24.67
CA LEU A 132 16.74 0.85 -24.91
C LEU A 132 15.66 0.07 -25.65
N GLU A 133 16.11 -0.92 -26.42
CA GLU A 133 15.23 -1.90 -27.03
C GLU A 133 14.66 -2.87 -25.99
N ARG A 134 13.48 -3.45 -26.28
CA ARG A 134 12.74 -4.30 -25.33
C ARG A 134 13.57 -5.51 -24.86
N ASP A 135 14.33 -6.11 -25.75
CA ASP A 135 15.13 -7.31 -25.46
C ASP A 135 16.29 -6.98 -24.51
N ILE A 136 16.96 -5.84 -24.71
CA ILE A 136 18.00 -5.34 -23.81
C ILE A 136 17.43 -5.07 -22.42
N ILE A 137 16.25 -4.43 -22.34
CA ILE A 137 15.58 -4.18 -21.05
C ILE A 137 15.26 -5.51 -20.34
N TYR A 138 14.80 -6.52 -21.09
CA TYR A 138 14.49 -7.84 -20.55
C TYR A 138 15.73 -8.53 -19.99
N GLU A 139 16.84 -8.52 -20.73
CA GLU A 139 18.12 -9.05 -20.26
C GLU A 139 18.62 -8.34 -19.00
N LEU A 140 18.57 -7.00 -18.99
CA LEU A 140 18.99 -6.21 -17.83
C LEU A 140 18.13 -6.51 -16.59
N LYS A 141 16.82 -6.71 -16.76
CA LYS A 141 15.92 -7.17 -15.69
C LYS A 141 16.35 -8.51 -15.11
N LEU A 142 16.71 -9.48 -15.96
CA LEU A 142 17.17 -10.79 -15.51
C LEU A 142 18.50 -10.70 -14.73
N GLN A 143 19.44 -9.91 -15.25
CA GLN A 143 20.75 -9.71 -14.62
C GLN A 143 20.63 -9.03 -13.26
N ILE A 144 19.88 -7.93 -13.16
CA ILE A 144 19.65 -7.23 -11.88
C ILE A 144 18.95 -8.13 -10.87
N LYS A 145 17.96 -8.92 -11.30
CA LYS A 145 17.29 -9.87 -10.42
C LYS A 145 18.26 -10.93 -9.88
N LYS A 146 19.23 -11.36 -10.69
CA LYS A 146 20.24 -12.35 -10.28
C LYS A 146 21.26 -11.77 -9.30
N GLU A 147 21.72 -10.55 -9.54
CA GLU A 147 22.83 -9.93 -8.79
C GLU A 147 22.40 -9.11 -7.57
N ILE A 148 21.26 -8.41 -7.65
CA ILE A 148 20.90 -7.37 -6.67
C ILE A 148 19.75 -7.83 -5.76
N ALA A 149 18.77 -8.59 -6.28
CA ALA A 149 17.55 -8.95 -5.55
C ALA A 149 17.76 -9.84 -4.31
N LYS A 150 18.99 -10.31 -4.06
CA LYS A 150 19.34 -11.11 -2.88
C LYS A 150 19.77 -10.28 -1.67
N THR A 151 19.86 -8.96 -1.82
CA THR A 151 20.38 -8.08 -0.77
C THR A 151 19.24 -7.47 0.04
N ASN A 152 19.28 -7.63 1.36
CA ASN A 152 18.27 -7.05 2.26
C ASN A 152 18.22 -5.51 2.15
N LEU A 153 16.99 -4.98 2.26
CA LEU A 153 16.68 -3.54 2.21
C LEU A 153 17.07 -2.87 0.88
N ILE A 154 17.01 -3.60 -0.23
CA ILE A 154 17.21 -3.08 -1.57
C ILE A 154 16.00 -3.44 -2.44
N LYS A 155 15.29 -2.42 -2.95
CA LYS A 155 14.35 -2.58 -4.07
C LYS A 155 14.93 -1.95 -5.32
N TYR A 156 14.49 -2.42 -6.47
CA TYR A 156 14.86 -1.85 -7.76
C TYR A 156 13.63 -1.62 -8.63
N ALA A 157 13.71 -0.60 -9.49
CA ALA A 157 12.68 -0.29 -10.47
C ALA A 157 13.30 0.23 -11.76
N PHE A 158 12.58 0.01 -12.86
CA PHE A 158 12.93 0.48 -14.20
C PHE A 158 12.05 1.69 -14.50
N THR A 159 12.65 2.83 -14.83
CA THR A 159 11.95 4.11 -14.85
C THR A 159 12.28 4.93 -16.10
N SER A 160 11.32 5.74 -16.52
CA SER A 160 11.51 6.76 -17.55
C SER A 160 10.46 7.86 -17.40
N ILE A 161 10.85 9.10 -17.71
CA ILE A 161 9.92 10.23 -17.72
C ILE A 161 9.10 10.29 -19.01
N GLN A 162 9.43 9.49 -20.03
CA GLN A 162 8.65 9.43 -21.27
C GLN A 162 7.22 8.97 -20.99
N ARG A 163 6.27 9.52 -21.75
CA ARG A 163 4.83 9.31 -21.54
C ARG A 163 4.44 7.85 -21.35
N ARG A 164 5.02 6.96 -22.17
CA ARG A 164 4.73 5.52 -22.15
C ARG A 164 5.08 4.81 -20.83
N PHE A 165 6.07 5.30 -20.08
CA PHE A 165 6.58 4.68 -18.85
C PHE A 165 6.31 5.51 -17.59
N PHE A 166 5.57 6.62 -17.77
CA PHE A 166 5.41 7.62 -16.73
C PHE A 166 4.53 7.09 -15.60
N LEU A 167 3.50 6.30 -15.90
CA LEU A 167 2.63 5.69 -14.89
C LEU A 167 3.41 4.78 -13.94
N GLU A 168 4.26 3.90 -14.48
CA GLU A 168 5.10 2.99 -13.69
C GLU A 168 6.14 3.76 -12.86
N THR A 169 6.70 4.83 -13.44
CA THR A 169 7.63 5.71 -12.73
C THR A 169 6.92 6.47 -11.62
N PHE A 170 5.73 7.01 -11.87
CA PHE A 170 4.91 7.68 -10.88
C PHE A 170 4.54 6.74 -9.72
N SER A 171 4.12 5.52 -10.02
CA SER A 171 3.87 4.46 -9.02
C SER A 171 5.11 4.20 -8.16
N THR A 172 6.29 4.11 -8.79
CA THR A 172 7.56 3.91 -8.08
C THR A 172 7.83 5.04 -7.08
N PHE A 173 7.54 6.29 -7.45
CA PHE A 173 7.72 7.44 -6.56
C PHE A 173 6.69 7.50 -5.43
N ILE A 174 5.46 7.03 -5.66
CA ILE A 174 4.47 6.80 -4.60
C ILE A 174 5.01 5.77 -3.61
N ASP A 175 5.56 4.65 -4.07
CA ASP A 175 6.14 3.62 -3.21
C ASP A 175 7.34 4.14 -2.41
N ILE A 176 8.23 4.91 -3.05
CA ILE A 176 9.35 5.59 -2.39
C ILE A 176 8.82 6.49 -1.25
N LEU A 177 7.78 7.29 -1.50
CA LEU A 177 7.19 8.16 -0.49
C LEU A 177 6.55 7.35 0.65
N LYS A 178 5.82 6.27 0.33
CA LYS A 178 5.23 5.36 1.33
C LYS A 178 6.30 4.73 2.22
N VAL A 179 7.37 4.19 1.64
CA VAL A 179 8.50 3.62 2.41
C VAL A 179 9.20 4.70 3.22
N SER A 180 9.36 5.91 2.66
CA SER A 180 9.99 7.01 3.38
C SER A 180 9.14 7.52 4.56
N THR A 181 7.81 7.36 4.53
CA THR A 181 6.92 7.89 5.58
C THR A 181 6.57 6.86 6.64
N SER A 182 6.55 5.58 6.30
CA SER A 182 6.27 4.47 7.22
C SER A 182 7.43 4.23 8.20
N GLU A 183 7.14 3.79 9.42
CA GLU A 183 8.10 2.99 10.20
C GLU A 183 8.09 1.61 9.52
N LEU A 184 9.24 1.16 9.03
CA LEU A 184 9.37 -0.13 8.34
C LEU A 184 8.83 -1.23 9.26
N THR A 185 7.68 -1.81 8.93
CA THR A 185 7.23 -3.09 9.48
C THR A 185 7.49 -4.14 8.40
N GLU A 186 8.17 -5.22 8.77
CA GLU A 186 8.73 -6.30 7.92
C GLU A 186 7.72 -7.12 7.08
N PHE A 187 6.50 -6.64 6.84
CA PHE A 187 5.48 -7.42 6.13
C PHE A 187 5.36 -6.98 4.67
N GLU A 188 5.68 -7.89 3.73
CA GLU A 188 4.93 -8.18 2.48
C GLU A 188 5.70 -9.04 1.45
N GLU A 189 7.02 -9.23 1.54
CA GLU A 189 7.78 -10.01 0.53
C GLU A 189 7.66 -11.54 0.69
N ASP A 190 7.64 -12.06 1.93
CA ASP A 190 7.62 -13.51 2.18
C ASP A 190 6.26 -14.14 1.85
N ASP A 191 5.16 -13.43 2.10
CA ASP A 191 3.80 -13.91 1.80
C ASP A 191 3.55 -13.96 0.28
N PHE A 192 4.02 -12.95 -0.46
CA PHE A 192 3.87 -12.91 -1.92
C PHE A 192 4.74 -13.97 -2.61
N LYS A 193 5.95 -14.20 -2.08
CA LYS A 193 6.84 -15.27 -2.54
C LYS A 193 6.28 -16.65 -2.24
N PHE A 194 5.67 -16.84 -1.06
CA PHE A 194 5.00 -18.09 -0.70
C PHE A 194 3.78 -18.36 -1.60
N LEU A 195 2.95 -17.34 -1.85
CA LEU A 195 1.80 -17.45 -2.74
C LEU A 195 2.23 -17.81 -4.16
N LYS A 196 3.19 -17.08 -4.72
CA LYS A 196 3.72 -17.33 -6.06
C LYS A 196 4.26 -18.76 -6.20
N ASN A 197 5.10 -19.18 -5.26
CA ASN A 197 5.68 -20.53 -5.25
C ASN A 197 4.61 -21.63 -5.15
N THR A 198 3.50 -21.36 -4.45
CA THR A 198 2.38 -22.30 -4.32
C THR A 198 1.61 -22.43 -5.63
N ILE A 199 1.38 -21.32 -6.33
CA ILE A 199 0.70 -21.30 -7.64
C ILE A 199 1.55 -22.00 -8.69
N ASP A 200 2.84 -21.67 -8.78
CA ASP A 200 3.76 -22.29 -9.73
C ASP A 200 3.85 -23.82 -9.50
N LEU A 201 3.84 -24.27 -8.24
CA LEU A 201 3.86 -25.68 -7.89
C LEU A 201 2.56 -26.40 -8.29
N LEU A 202 1.39 -25.81 -8.06
CA LEU A 202 0.11 -26.38 -8.48
C LEU A 202 0.01 -26.45 -10.01
N PHE A 203 0.49 -25.43 -10.72
CA PHE A 203 0.52 -25.39 -12.19
C PHE A 203 1.40 -26.50 -12.78
N GLN A 204 2.58 -26.76 -12.20
CA GLN A 204 3.43 -27.87 -12.66
C GLN A 204 2.81 -29.24 -12.36
N ILE A 205 2.17 -29.43 -11.21
CA ILE A 205 1.48 -30.70 -10.87
C ILE A 205 0.23 -30.91 -11.74
N GLN A 206 -0.42 -29.84 -12.21
CA GLN A 206 -1.54 -29.93 -13.15
C GLN A 206 -1.08 -30.38 -14.54
N ASN A 207 -0.02 -29.77 -15.06
CA ASN A 207 0.43 -30.02 -16.43
C ASN A 207 1.14 -31.36 -16.58
N ASP A 208 1.90 -31.77 -15.57
CA ASP A 208 2.52 -33.09 -15.53
C ASP A 208 1.60 -34.02 -14.73
N VAL A 209 0.90 -34.92 -15.42
CA VAL A 209 -0.06 -35.89 -14.82
C VAL A 209 0.50 -36.58 -13.56
N VAL A 210 1.84 -36.74 -13.47
CA VAL A 210 2.58 -37.28 -12.33
C VAL A 210 4.02 -36.68 -12.31
N ILE A 211 4.41 -35.89 -11.31
CA ILE A 211 5.77 -35.29 -11.18
C ILE A 211 6.49 -35.63 -9.85
N SER A 212 7.81 -35.85 -9.90
CA SER A 212 8.64 -36.14 -8.71
C SER A 212 9.07 -34.88 -7.95
N LYS A 213 9.41 -35.02 -6.67
CA LYS A 213 9.87 -33.88 -5.82
C LYS A 213 11.15 -33.25 -6.36
N THR A 214 12.07 -34.10 -6.80
CA THR A 214 13.35 -33.67 -7.38
C THR A 214 13.19 -32.88 -8.66
N ASP A 215 12.18 -33.22 -9.48
CA ASP A 215 11.91 -32.50 -10.73
C ASP A 215 11.16 -31.19 -10.48
N LEU A 216 10.25 -31.15 -9.49
CA LEU A 216 9.62 -29.89 -9.03
C LEU A 216 10.66 -28.89 -8.54
N ILE A 217 11.62 -29.33 -7.72
CA ILE A 217 12.70 -28.46 -7.22
C ILE A 217 13.54 -27.91 -8.38
N LYS A 218 13.89 -28.76 -9.36
CA LYS A 218 14.67 -28.34 -10.54
C LYS A 218 13.91 -27.39 -11.45
N LYS A 219 12.64 -27.68 -11.77
CA LYS A 219 11.81 -26.86 -12.67
C LYS A 219 11.45 -25.51 -12.06
N LEU A 220 11.16 -25.46 -10.77
CA LEU A 220 10.70 -24.24 -10.09
C LEU A 220 11.85 -23.38 -9.53
N ASN A 221 13.06 -23.94 -9.40
CA ASN A 221 14.21 -23.26 -8.80
C ASN A 221 13.92 -22.73 -7.38
N ILE A 222 13.18 -23.50 -6.59
CA ILE A 222 12.78 -23.18 -5.20
C ILE A 222 13.56 -24.08 -4.22
N SER A 223 13.89 -23.55 -3.04
CA SER A 223 14.58 -24.33 -2.00
C SER A 223 13.76 -25.55 -1.52
N ASN A 224 14.45 -26.64 -1.17
CA ASN A 224 13.82 -27.88 -0.72
C ASN A 224 12.89 -27.67 0.50
N LYS A 225 13.33 -26.86 1.48
CA LYS A 225 12.55 -26.52 2.69
C LYS A 225 11.25 -25.78 2.35
N ALA A 226 11.28 -24.87 1.39
CA ALA A 226 10.08 -24.13 0.97
C ALA A 226 9.09 -25.03 0.22
N ILE A 227 9.58 -25.91 -0.65
CA ILE A 227 8.74 -26.91 -1.34
C ILE A 227 8.12 -27.89 -0.34
N GLU A 228 8.87 -28.37 0.66
CA GLU A 228 8.34 -29.24 1.71
C GLU A 228 7.21 -28.58 2.51
N ASN A 229 7.38 -27.32 2.89
CA ASN A 229 6.35 -26.57 3.59
C ASN A 229 5.08 -26.42 2.75
N ILE A 230 5.21 -26.10 1.46
CA ILE A 230 4.07 -25.96 0.55
C ILE A 230 3.37 -27.31 0.33
N ILE A 231 4.13 -28.38 0.06
CA ILE A 231 3.59 -29.74 -0.12
C ILE A 231 2.82 -30.18 1.12
N LYS A 232 3.41 -30.02 2.31
CA LYS A 232 2.75 -30.40 3.58
C LYS A 232 1.42 -29.65 3.77
N ILE A 233 1.37 -28.37 3.42
CA ILE A 233 0.14 -27.57 3.51
C ILE A 233 -0.90 -28.03 2.49
N LEU A 234 -0.50 -28.29 1.25
CA LEU A 234 -1.40 -28.75 0.19
C LEU A 234 -1.91 -30.17 0.44
N GLU A 235 -1.08 -31.05 0.98
CA GLU A 235 -1.47 -32.42 1.38
C GLU A 235 -2.45 -32.38 2.55
N ASN A 236 -2.16 -31.59 3.60
CA ASN A 236 -3.06 -31.43 4.76
C ASN A 236 -4.44 -30.87 4.37
N LYS A 237 -4.49 -30.02 3.33
CA LYS A 237 -5.75 -29.47 2.80
C LYS A 237 -6.44 -30.41 1.81
N ASN A 238 -5.85 -31.57 1.54
CA ASN A 238 -6.29 -32.54 0.56
C ASN A 238 -6.40 -31.92 -0.85
N HIS A 239 -5.45 -31.07 -1.23
CA HIS A 239 -5.35 -30.48 -2.58
C HIS A 239 -4.43 -31.32 -3.47
N ILE A 240 -3.35 -31.87 -2.92
CA ILE A 240 -2.48 -32.82 -3.63
C ILE A 240 -2.54 -34.20 -2.97
N LYS A 241 -2.34 -35.24 -3.76
CA LYS A 241 -2.16 -36.61 -3.29
C LYS A 241 -0.74 -37.05 -3.59
N ILE A 242 -0.11 -37.68 -2.60
CA ILE A 242 1.18 -38.33 -2.75
C ILE A 242 0.92 -39.81 -3.02
N SER A 243 1.39 -40.30 -4.15
CA SER A 243 1.34 -41.72 -4.49
C SER A 243 2.76 -42.27 -4.60
N LYS A 244 2.92 -43.55 -4.23
CA LYS A 244 4.16 -44.28 -4.46
C LYS A 244 3.97 -45.15 -5.70
N LYS A 245 4.80 -44.95 -6.73
CA LYS A 245 4.95 -45.93 -7.82
C LYS A 245 6.02 -46.97 -7.46
N ALA A 246 6.11 -48.02 -8.28
CA ALA A 246 6.89 -49.27 -8.11
C ALA A 246 8.40 -49.15 -7.77
N GLN A 247 8.93 -47.97 -7.47
CA GLN A 247 10.33 -47.69 -7.10
C GLN A 247 10.48 -46.77 -5.86
N ASP A 248 9.46 -46.66 -5.00
CA ASP A 248 9.47 -45.86 -3.74
C ASP A 248 9.68 -44.33 -3.90
N ILE A 249 9.67 -43.80 -5.12
CA ILE A 249 9.75 -42.36 -5.38
C ILE A 249 8.36 -41.72 -5.15
N PRO A 250 8.24 -40.70 -4.27
CA PRO A 250 6.98 -40.01 -4.05
C PRO A 250 6.64 -39.14 -5.25
N VAL A 251 5.40 -39.30 -5.74
CA VAL A 251 4.92 -38.59 -6.91
C VAL A 251 3.61 -37.87 -6.60
N PHE A 252 3.51 -36.64 -7.07
CA PHE A 252 2.44 -35.71 -6.74
C PHE A 252 1.43 -35.61 -7.87
N SER A 253 0.14 -35.60 -7.51
CA SER A 253 -0.97 -35.33 -8.42
C SER A 253 -2.01 -34.45 -7.71
N LEU A 254 -2.74 -33.62 -8.44
CA LEU A 254 -3.89 -32.90 -7.89
C LEU A 254 -5.03 -33.89 -7.58
N THR A 255 -5.67 -33.70 -6.42
CA THR A 255 -6.97 -34.31 -6.11
C THR A 255 -8.10 -33.54 -6.82
N ASP A 256 -9.33 -34.04 -6.82
CA ASP A 256 -10.46 -33.31 -7.41
C ASP A 256 -10.72 -31.97 -6.70
N LYS A 257 -10.60 -31.94 -5.37
CA LYS A 257 -10.64 -30.70 -4.57
C LYS A 257 -9.47 -29.75 -4.89
N GLY A 258 -8.30 -30.31 -5.15
CA GLY A 258 -7.13 -29.55 -5.58
C GLY A 258 -7.27 -28.96 -6.98
N LYS A 259 -7.88 -29.70 -7.91
CA LYS A 259 -8.24 -29.21 -9.25
C LYS A 259 -9.27 -28.11 -9.15
N GLU A 260 -10.35 -28.30 -8.40
CA GLU A 260 -11.36 -27.26 -8.18
C GLU A 260 -10.78 -26.00 -7.53
N TYR A 261 -9.90 -26.16 -6.53
CA TYR A 261 -9.17 -25.05 -5.91
C TYR A 261 -8.23 -24.35 -6.89
N PHE A 262 -7.50 -25.11 -7.71
CA PHE A 262 -6.60 -24.56 -8.71
C PHE A 262 -7.35 -23.89 -9.87
N ASP A 263 -8.44 -24.47 -10.33
CA ASP A 263 -9.35 -23.88 -11.33
C ASP A 263 -10.01 -22.62 -10.78
N THR A 264 -10.34 -22.58 -9.48
CA THR A 264 -10.77 -21.36 -8.79
C THR A 264 -9.66 -20.31 -8.73
N ILE A 265 -8.41 -20.72 -8.52
CA ILE A 265 -7.26 -19.81 -8.59
C ILE A 265 -7.10 -19.29 -10.03
N LEU A 266 -7.08 -20.15 -11.05
CA LEU A 266 -6.96 -19.75 -12.46
C LEU A 266 -8.12 -18.87 -12.92
N LYS A 267 -9.34 -19.15 -12.45
CA LYS A 267 -10.53 -18.35 -12.74
C LYS A 267 -10.46 -16.96 -12.10
N ASN A 268 -9.75 -16.82 -10.98
CA ASN A 268 -9.53 -15.54 -10.30
C ASN A 268 -8.18 -14.87 -10.67
N PHE A 269 -7.27 -15.61 -11.33
CA PHE A 269 -5.94 -15.20 -11.73
C PHE A 269 -5.63 -15.80 -13.12
N SER A 270 -6.03 -15.11 -14.18
CA SER A 270 -5.72 -15.50 -15.57
C SER A 270 -4.22 -15.46 -15.83
N LEU A 271 -3.54 -16.61 -15.85
CA LEU A 271 -2.09 -16.70 -16.02
C LEU A 271 -1.60 -16.54 -17.47
N GLU A 272 -2.46 -16.23 -18.44
CA GLU A 272 -2.06 -15.98 -19.85
C GLU A 272 -2.41 -14.61 -20.42
N LYS A 273 -2.85 -13.62 -19.62
CA LYS A 273 -3.14 -12.28 -20.16
C LYS A 273 -2.63 -11.15 -19.26
N PHE A 274 -1.37 -10.77 -19.47
CA PHE A 274 -0.85 -9.43 -19.18
C PHE A 274 -1.15 -8.43 -20.31
N GLU A 275 -2.05 -8.76 -21.23
CA GLU A 275 -2.62 -7.82 -22.20
C GLU A 275 -4.06 -7.50 -21.79
N ILE A 276 -4.29 -6.21 -21.57
CA ILE A 276 -5.57 -5.58 -21.25
C ILE A 276 -6.55 -5.93 -22.37
N ASP A 277 -7.67 -6.59 -22.04
CA ASP A 277 -8.79 -6.79 -22.96
C ASP A 277 -10.10 -6.37 -22.28
N THR A 278 -10.88 -5.60 -23.03
CA THR A 278 -11.87 -4.60 -22.60
C THR A 278 -13.21 -5.14 -22.10
N ASN A 279 -13.28 -6.39 -21.63
CA ASN A 279 -14.54 -7.01 -21.19
C ASN A 279 -14.77 -7.01 -19.67
N ASP A 280 -13.80 -6.51 -18.87
CA ASP A 280 -13.96 -6.35 -17.41
C ASP A 280 -14.90 -5.20 -16.99
N ILE A 281 -15.48 -4.47 -17.96
CA ILE A 281 -16.53 -3.47 -17.68
C ILE A 281 -17.87 -4.16 -17.31
N GLU A 282 -18.06 -5.45 -17.64
CA GLU A 282 -19.33 -6.15 -17.40
C GLU A 282 -19.37 -7.03 -16.13
N MET A 283 -18.27 -7.18 -15.37
CA MET A 283 -18.30 -7.89 -14.07
C MET A 283 -18.30 -6.98 -12.83
N ILE A 284 -18.08 -5.68 -13.02
CA ILE A 284 -18.29 -4.66 -11.96
C ILE A 284 -19.80 -4.39 -11.76
N SER A 285 -20.64 -4.77 -12.72
CA SER A 285 -22.09 -4.51 -12.73
C SER A 285 -22.96 -5.49 -11.94
N GLU A 286 -22.41 -6.57 -11.36
CA GLU A 286 -23.21 -7.56 -10.60
C GLU A 286 -23.12 -7.46 -9.06
N ARG A 287 -22.26 -6.61 -8.47
CA ARG A 287 -22.25 -6.37 -6.99
C ARG A 287 -23.15 -5.21 -6.56
N VAL A 288 -24.26 -5.01 -7.26
CA VAL A 288 -25.26 -4.00 -6.93
C VAL A 288 -26.17 -4.55 -5.82
N GLY A 289 -25.78 -4.38 -4.55
CA GLY A 289 -26.70 -4.74 -3.45
C GLY A 289 -26.20 -4.56 -2.02
N GLU A 290 -24.91 -4.79 -1.75
CA GLU A 290 -24.45 -4.89 -0.35
C GLU A 290 -23.96 -3.55 0.22
N PRO A 291 -24.46 -3.13 1.42
CA PRO A 291 -24.09 -1.87 2.03
C PRO A 291 -22.62 -1.85 2.51
N PRO A 292 -21.88 -0.74 2.31
CA PRO A 292 -20.49 -0.57 2.80
C PRO A 292 -20.32 -0.79 4.31
N PHE A 293 -21.21 -0.22 5.12
CA PHE A 293 -21.26 -0.41 6.55
C PHE A 293 -22.33 -1.43 6.91
N LEU A 294 -21.91 -2.49 7.58
CA LEU A 294 -22.72 -3.67 7.89
C LEU A 294 -23.45 -3.53 9.24
N GLY A 295 -22.79 -2.90 10.21
CA GLY A 295 -23.33 -2.75 11.55
C GLY A 295 -22.32 -2.19 12.53
N PHE A 296 -22.75 -1.99 13.77
CA PHE A 296 -21.86 -1.65 14.87
C PHE A 296 -22.32 -2.25 16.20
N LEU A 297 -21.37 -2.38 17.11
CA LEU A 297 -21.59 -2.73 18.52
C LEU A 297 -21.12 -1.58 19.39
N ILE A 298 -21.85 -1.28 20.47
CA ILE A 298 -21.38 -0.46 21.58
C ILE A 298 -21.24 -1.37 22.78
N SER A 299 -20.09 -1.35 23.43
CA SER A 299 -19.77 -2.18 24.59
C SER A 299 -19.16 -1.35 25.70
N ASP A 300 -19.25 -1.83 26.93
CA ASP A 300 -18.53 -1.23 28.06
C ASP A 300 -17.05 -1.63 28.08
N ASN A 301 -16.32 -1.11 29.06
CA ASN A 301 -14.89 -1.42 29.24
C ASN A 301 -14.60 -2.90 29.55
N HIS A 302 -15.59 -3.72 29.89
CA HIS A 302 -15.46 -5.16 30.11
C HIS A 302 -15.84 -5.98 28.87
N GLY A 303 -16.21 -5.31 27.77
CA GLY A 303 -16.62 -5.96 26.53
C GLY A 303 -18.02 -6.57 26.61
N ARG A 304 -18.87 -6.13 27.55
CA ARG A 304 -20.30 -6.45 27.53
C ARG A 304 -20.98 -5.55 26.51
N THR A 305 -21.68 -6.14 25.55
CA THR A 305 -22.45 -5.42 24.52
C THR A 305 -23.65 -4.73 25.15
N LEU A 306 -23.73 -3.41 24.99
CA LEU A 306 -24.86 -2.57 25.43
C LEU A 306 -25.85 -2.32 24.29
N ILE A 307 -25.34 -2.15 23.07
CA ILE A 307 -26.15 -1.94 21.86
C ILE A 307 -25.54 -2.75 20.72
N SER A 308 -26.39 -3.46 19.99
CA SER A 308 -26.06 -4.08 18.70
C SER A 308 -26.97 -3.50 17.64
N THR A 309 -26.41 -3.11 16.50
CA THR A 309 -27.17 -2.56 15.38
C THR A 309 -26.64 -3.08 14.06
N GLU A 310 -27.54 -3.69 13.30
CA GLU A 310 -27.28 -4.17 11.94
C GLU A 310 -28.05 -3.33 10.92
N VAL A 311 -27.50 -3.21 9.70
CA VAL A 311 -28.18 -2.52 8.60
C VAL A 311 -29.44 -3.26 8.13
N TYR A 312 -29.41 -4.59 8.13
CA TYR A 312 -30.57 -5.46 8.04
C TYR A 312 -30.36 -6.66 8.98
N ASP A 313 -31.44 -7.30 9.38
CA ASP A 313 -31.38 -8.31 10.42
C ASP A 313 -30.64 -9.55 9.88
N GLY A 314 -29.69 -10.09 10.65
CA GLY A 314 -28.87 -11.25 10.29
C GLY A 314 -27.67 -10.94 9.40
N VAL A 315 -27.26 -9.68 9.29
CA VAL A 315 -26.04 -9.28 8.54
C VAL A 315 -24.79 -9.89 9.18
N PHE A 316 -24.64 -9.80 10.49
CA PHE A 316 -23.49 -10.36 11.17
C PHE A 316 -23.43 -11.87 10.98
N ASP A 317 -24.57 -12.56 11.08
CA ASP A 317 -24.67 -13.98 10.75
C ASP A 317 -24.22 -14.27 9.32
N LYS A 318 -24.72 -13.53 8.33
CA LYS A 318 -24.35 -13.75 6.92
C LYS A 318 -22.85 -13.57 6.66
N PHE A 319 -22.22 -12.57 7.28
CA PHE A 319 -20.84 -12.21 6.95
C PHE A 319 -19.79 -12.80 7.90
N LEU A 320 -20.18 -13.21 9.11
CA LEU A 320 -19.29 -13.85 10.10
C LEU A 320 -19.42 -15.37 10.10
N ARG A 321 -20.49 -15.95 9.53
CA ARG A 321 -20.56 -17.39 9.28
C ARG A 321 -19.69 -17.74 8.08
N LYS A 322 -18.87 -18.77 8.28
CA LYS A 322 -18.07 -19.41 7.25
C LYS A 322 -18.92 -20.53 6.65
N ASP A 323 -18.96 -20.67 5.33
CA ASP A 323 -19.63 -21.79 4.68
C ASP A 323 -19.11 -23.13 5.27
N ASN A 324 -19.98 -23.81 6.01
CA ASN A 324 -19.86 -25.18 6.54
C ASN A 324 -19.06 -25.46 7.83
N GLU A 325 -18.83 -24.50 8.74
CA GLU A 325 -18.35 -24.81 10.10
C GLU A 325 -19.20 -24.09 11.18
N GLU A 326 -19.76 -24.84 12.14
CA GLU A 326 -20.54 -24.36 13.30
C GLU A 326 -19.73 -23.51 14.32
N THR A 327 -18.52 -23.06 13.99
CA THR A 327 -17.52 -22.72 15.04
C THR A 327 -17.28 -21.23 15.30
N PHE A 328 -18.08 -20.30 14.76
CA PHE A 328 -18.01 -18.89 15.18
C PHE A 328 -19.41 -18.28 15.29
N THR A 329 -20.16 -18.73 16.30
CA THR A 329 -21.58 -18.37 16.47
C THR A 329 -21.84 -17.13 17.31
N ASP A 330 -20.89 -16.64 18.12
CA ASP A 330 -21.14 -15.50 19.00
C ASP A 330 -20.28 -14.29 18.63
N PHE A 331 -20.76 -13.48 17.69
CA PHE A 331 -20.21 -12.14 17.46
C PHE A 331 -20.28 -11.25 18.72
N GLU A 332 -21.13 -11.63 19.68
CA GLU A 332 -21.20 -11.06 21.02
C GLU A 332 -19.91 -11.25 21.85
N LEU A 333 -19.03 -12.18 21.46
CA LEU A 333 -17.71 -12.35 22.07
C LEU A 333 -16.64 -11.39 21.50
N ILE A 334 -16.91 -10.75 20.36
CA ILE A 334 -15.97 -9.83 19.72
C ILE A 334 -15.63 -8.65 20.65
N PRO A 335 -16.60 -7.97 21.29
CA PRO A 335 -16.28 -6.87 22.20
C PRO A 335 -15.48 -7.32 23.44
N MET A 336 -15.75 -8.53 23.96
CA MET A 336 -14.99 -9.14 25.05
C MET A 336 -13.52 -9.37 24.64
N PHE A 337 -13.30 -9.92 23.44
CA PHE A 337 -11.96 -10.14 22.90
C PHE A 337 -11.21 -8.82 22.68
N ILE A 338 -11.87 -7.80 22.12
CA ILE A 338 -11.30 -6.46 21.93
C ILE A 338 -10.91 -5.84 23.29
N SER A 339 -11.79 -5.89 24.28
CA SER A 339 -11.50 -5.40 25.63
C SER A 339 -10.31 -6.13 26.27
N ALA A 340 -10.25 -7.46 26.16
CA ALA A 340 -9.15 -8.26 26.69
C ALA A 340 -7.80 -7.90 26.04
N LEU A 341 -7.76 -7.78 24.70
CA LEU A 341 -6.58 -7.36 23.96
C LEU A 341 -6.12 -5.95 24.35
N GLU A 342 -7.05 -5.04 24.58
CA GLU A 342 -6.73 -3.68 25.01
C GLU A 342 -6.22 -3.61 26.45
N SER A 343 -6.79 -4.41 27.36
CA SER A 343 -6.27 -4.56 28.72
C SER A 343 -4.82 -5.06 28.68
N PHE A 344 -4.55 -6.03 27.79
CA PHE A 344 -3.22 -6.59 27.59
C PHE A 344 -2.24 -5.59 26.95
N SER A 345 -2.70 -4.77 25.98
CA SER A 345 -1.86 -3.78 25.32
C SER A 345 -1.45 -2.63 26.24
N LYS A 346 -2.28 -2.25 27.21
CA LYS A 346 -1.93 -1.28 28.26
C LYS A 346 -0.80 -1.77 29.17
N VAL A 347 -0.76 -3.07 29.47
CA VAL A 347 0.34 -3.69 30.24
C VAL A 347 1.65 -3.69 29.43
N LEU A 348 1.55 -3.84 28.10
CA LEU A 348 2.70 -3.91 27.19
C LEU A 348 3.06 -2.57 26.51
N ASN A 349 2.37 -1.48 26.84
CA ASN A 349 2.54 -0.14 26.26
C ASN A 349 2.43 -0.09 24.71
N ILE A 350 1.61 -0.96 24.12
CA ILE A 350 1.34 -1.00 22.68
C ILE A 350 0.27 0.06 22.35
N LYS A 351 0.58 1.00 21.46
CA LYS A 351 -0.35 2.03 20.98
C LYS A 351 -0.98 1.62 19.65
N ASP A 352 -2.26 1.97 19.47
CA ASP A 352 -3.06 1.79 18.24
C ASP A 352 -3.26 0.33 17.75
N LEU A 353 -4.20 -0.38 18.38
CA LEU A 353 -4.72 -1.67 17.90
C LEU A 353 -5.84 -1.55 16.83
N SER A 354 -5.92 -0.40 16.16
CA SER A 354 -7.10 0.06 15.41
C SER A 354 -7.39 -0.66 14.07
N GLY A 355 -6.88 -1.88 13.87
CA GLY A 355 -6.94 -2.59 12.58
C GLY A 355 -6.93 -4.11 12.66
N PHE A 356 -7.69 -4.72 13.58
CA PHE A 356 -7.85 -6.18 13.60
C PHE A 356 -8.57 -6.71 12.35
N LYS A 357 -7.92 -7.62 11.61
CA LYS A 357 -8.51 -8.39 10.51
C LYS A 357 -8.92 -9.77 11.02
N LEU A 358 -10.22 -10.10 10.97
CA LEU A 358 -10.68 -11.46 11.22
C LEU A 358 -10.32 -12.34 10.01
N LYS A 359 -9.55 -13.40 10.24
CA LYS A 359 -9.04 -14.29 9.19
C LYS A 359 -10.19 -15.14 8.65
N GLY A 360 -10.56 -14.94 7.39
CA GLY A 360 -11.58 -15.75 6.69
C GLY A 360 -12.91 -15.07 6.42
N THR A 361 -13.11 -13.83 6.88
CA THR A 361 -14.32 -13.04 6.60
C THR A 361 -13.97 -11.83 5.71
N ASN A 362 -14.81 -11.49 4.73
CA ASN A 362 -14.66 -10.28 3.89
C ASN A 362 -15.04 -8.97 4.62
N ILE A 363 -14.93 -8.96 5.95
CA ILE A 363 -15.27 -7.85 6.83
C ILE A 363 -13.99 -7.17 7.33
N LYS A 364 -14.05 -5.84 7.37
CA LYS A 364 -13.11 -4.98 8.06
C LYS A 364 -13.77 -4.46 9.33
N MET A 365 -13.01 -4.42 10.43
CA MET A 365 -13.47 -3.88 11.71
C MET A 365 -12.69 -2.64 12.07
N GLN A 366 -13.38 -1.67 12.67
CA GLN A 366 -12.77 -0.47 13.26
C GLN A 366 -13.27 -0.28 14.68
N THR A 367 -12.36 -0.11 15.62
CA THR A 367 -12.70 0.24 17.01
C THR A 367 -12.49 1.73 17.26
N ILE A 368 -13.40 2.34 18.05
CA ILE A 368 -13.32 3.73 18.51
C ILE A 368 -13.61 3.74 20.01
N ARG A 369 -12.70 4.35 20.78
CA ARG A 369 -12.77 4.37 22.24
C ARG A 369 -13.31 5.69 22.77
N TYR A 370 -14.22 5.56 23.74
CA TYR A 370 -14.71 6.58 24.63
C TYR A 370 -14.38 6.18 26.08
N GLN A 371 -14.54 7.09 27.06
CA GLN A 371 -14.04 6.86 28.43
C GLN A 371 -14.51 5.52 29.03
N LEU A 372 -15.81 5.26 28.99
CA LEU A 372 -16.44 4.05 29.53
C LEU A 372 -16.97 3.08 28.46
N LEU A 373 -16.85 3.46 27.19
CA LEU A 373 -17.51 2.80 26.07
C LEU A 373 -16.55 2.52 24.92
N THR A 374 -16.76 1.41 24.22
CA THR A 374 -16.04 1.04 23.01
C THR A 374 -17.03 0.77 21.89
N ILE A 375 -16.82 1.40 20.74
CA ILE A 375 -17.59 1.16 19.52
C ILE A 375 -16.78 0.24 18.62
N THR A 376 -17.42 -0.79 18.09
CA THR A 376 -16.87 -1.67 17.05
C THR A 376 -17.72 -1.57 15.80
N LEU A 377 -17.17 -1.00 14.73
CA LEU A 377 -17.81 -0.86 13.42
C LEU A 377 -17.43 -2.03 12.52
N PHE A 378 -18.40 -2.60 11.83
CA PHE A 378 -18.24 -3.67 10.85
C PHE A 378 -18.55 -3.12 9.46
N MET A 379 -17.64 -3.34 8.52
CA MET A 379 -17.74 -2.81 7.16
C MET A 379 -17.17 -3.79 6.15
N ARG A 380 -17.51 -3.62 4.87
CA ARG A 380 -16.86 -4.40 3.80
C ARG A 380 -15.37 -4.08 3.73
N ARG A 381 -14.56 -5.04 3.27
CA ARG A 381 -13.10 -4.90 3.14
C ARG A 381 -12.64 -3.64 2.38
N ASP A 382 -13.38 -3.29 1.33
CA ASP A 382 -13.13 -2.15 0.45
C ASP A 382 -13.66 -0.82 0.99
N THR A 383 -14.32 -0.81 2.16
CA THR A 383 -14.87 0.41 2.74
C THR A 383 -13.77 1.31 3.29
N ASN A 384 -13.73 2.54 2.77
CA ASN A 384 -12.83 3.59 3.22
C ASN A 384 -13.46 4.40 4.35
N ILE A 385 -13.38 3.88 5.57
CA ILE A 385 -13.91 4.56 6.76
C ILE A 385 -13.33 5.97 6.99
N LYS A 386 -12.09 6.25 6.54
CA LYS A 386 -11.48 7.57 6.73
C LYS A 386 -12.32 8.68 6.09
N ALA A 387 -12.98 8.41 4.97
CA ALA A 387 -13.80 9.38 4.26
C ALA A 387 -15.04 9.85 5.04
N VAL A 388 -15.48 9.09 6.04
CA VAL A 388 -16.69 9.38 6.84
C VAL A 388 -16.43 9.35 8.35
N MET A 389 -15.17 9.30 8.78
CA MET A 389 -14.81 9.15 10.19
C MET A 389 -15.33 10.30 11.05
N ASP A 390 -15.30 11.53 10.54
CA ASP A 390 -15.80 12.70 11.28
C ASP A 390 -17.32 12.67 11.47
N GLN A 391 -18.06 12.19 10.44
CA GLN A 391 -19.49 11.97 10.53
C GLN A 391 -19.84 10.89 11.56
N ILE A 392 -19.05 9.82 11.60
CA ILE A 392 -19.17 8.73 12.57
C ILE A 392 -18.94 9.26 13.99
N LYS A 393 -17.81 9.91 14.25
CA LYS A 393 -17.49 10.46 15.58
C LYS A 393 -18.55 11.45 16.06
N LYS A 394 -18.93 12.41 15.21
CA LYS A 394 -19.95 13.41 15.55
C LYS A 394 -21.28 12.78 15.96
N TRP A 395 -21.69 11.68 15.34
CA TRP A 395 -22.92 10.99 15.72
C TRP A 395 -22.80 10.33 17.08
N PHE A 396 -21.72 9.58 17.32
CA PHE A 396 -21.49 8.91 18.61
C PHE A 396 -21.27 9.91 19.76
N ASP A 397 -20.55 11.01 19.52
CA ASP A 397 -20.37 12.10 20.49
C ASP A 397 -21.75 12.63 20.96
N ASN A 398 -22.63 12.95 20.01
CA ASN A 398 -23.98 13.44 20.32
C ASN A 398 -24.84 12.40 21.03
N ILE A 399 -24.70 11.11 20.71
CA ILE A 399 -25.47 10.04 21.35
C ILE A 399 -25.00 9.85 22.79
N PHE A 400 -23.69 9.82 23.03
CA PHE A 400 -23.15 9.63 24.38
C PHE A 400 -23.40 10.84 25.26
N GLU A 401 -23.30 12.07 24.75
CA GLU A 401 -23.65 13.28 25.50
C GLU A 401 -25.14 13.32 25.86
N LYS A 402 -26.02 13.00 24.90
CA LYS A 402 -27.47 13.10 25.12
C LYS A 402 -28.03 12.00 26.02
N TYR A 403 -27.41 10.82 26.03
CA TYR A 403 -27.91 9.62 26.71
C TYR A 403 -26.95 9.11 27.79
N GLU A 404 -26.07 9.97 28.31
CA GLU A 404 -25.03 9.63 29.30
C GLU A 404 -25.60 8.84 30.48
N ASN A 405 -26.66 9.36 31.11
CA ASN A 405 -27.33 8.72 32.26
C ASN A 405 -27.89 7.33 31.92
N ASP A 406 -28.41 7.12 30.71
CA ASP A 406 -28.95 5.81 30.30
C ASP A 406 -27.82 4.79 30.12
N PHE A 407 -26.68 5.21 29.56
CA PHE A 407 -25.48 4.38 29.45
C PHE A 407 -24.89 4.06 30.83
N GLU A 408 -24.75 5.04 31.72
CA GLU A 408 -24.25 4.81 33.08
C GLU A 408 -25.15 3.87 33.87
N THR A 409 -26.47 4.08 33.79
CA THR A 409 -27.46 3.20 34.45
C THR A 409 -27.35 1.78 33.89
N SER A 410 -27.22 1.62 32.57
CA SER A 410 -27.08 0.30 31.94
C SER A 410 -25.76 -0.39 32.34
N ILE A 411 -24.67 0.37 32.46
CA ILE A 411 -23.38 -0.15 32.92
C ILE A 411 -23.48 -0.63 34.37
N ASN A 412 -24.06 0.18 35.25
CA ASN A 412 -24.11 -0.08 36.70
C ASN A 412 -25.13 -1.16 37.07
N THR A 413 -26.28 -1.19 36.42
CA THR A 413 -27.38 -2.12 36.74
C THR A 413 -27.37 -3.39 35.88
N GLY A 414 -26.71 -3.35 34.73
CA GLY A 414 -26.77 -4.39 33.71
C GLY A 414 -28.09 -4.44 32.92
N GLN A 415 -29.03 -3.52 33.18
CA GLN A 415 -30.29 -3.46 32.44
C GLN A 415 -30.13 -2.60 31.17
N ILE A 416 -30.25 -3.22 30.00
CA ILE A 416 -30.11 -2.53 28.69
C ILE A 416 -31.43 -1.97 28.15
N SER A 417 -32.56 -2.18 28.84
CA SER A 417 -33.90 -1.77 28.38
C SER A 417 -34.00 -0.28 28.08
N HIS A 418 -33.24 0.55 28.79
CA HIS A 418 -33.17 2.00 28.58
C HIS A 418 -32.55 2.37 27.23
N LEU A 419 -31.69 1.50 26.67
CA LEU A 419 -30.96 1.72 25.43
C LEU A 419 -31.66 1.16 24.19
N ASN A 420 -32.72 0.35 24.33
CA ASN A 420 -33.41 -0.29 23.20
C ASN A 420 -33.87 0.71 22.12
N HIS A 421 -34.29 1.89 22.54
CA HIS A 421 -34.71 2.95 21.63
C HIS A 421 -33.56 3.52 20.76
N LEU A 422 -32.31 3.36 21.20
CA LEU A 422 -31.11 3.77 20.46
C LEU A 422 -30.76 2.81 19.33
N THR A 423 -31.10 1.53 19.44
CA THR A 423 -30.93 0.56 18.34
C THR A 423 -31.69 1.00 17.08
N VAL A 424 -32.95 1.43 17.26
CA VAL A 424 -33.77 1.94 16.14
C VAL A 424 -33.18 3.22 15.53
N LYS A 425 -32.64 4.11 16.36
CA LYS A 425 -31.95 5.32 15.88
C LYS A 425 -30.63 5.00 15.18
N GLY A 426 -29.89 4.03 15.71
CA GLY A 426 -28.66 3.49 15.14
C GLY A 426 -28.89 2.94 13.75
N LYS A 427 -29.96 2.14 13.55
CA LYS A 427 -30.31 1.57 12.24
C LYS A 427 -30.61 2.67 11.21
N LYS A 428 -31.45 3.64 11.57
CA LYS A 428 -31.73 4.81 10.70
C LYS A 428 -30.49 5.62 10.37
N TRP A 429 -29.59 5.79 11.33
CA TRP A 429 -28.32 6.47 11.10
C TRP A 429 -27.39 5.67 10.20
N LEU A 430 -27.30 4.35 10.39
CA LEU A 430 -26.48 3.45 9.58
C LEU A 430 -26.96 3.41 8.12
N ASP A 431 -28.27 3.42 7.90
CA ASP A 431 -28.86 3.55 6.56
C ASP A 431 -28.45 4.87 5.90
N LYS A 432 -28.55 5.97 6.65
CA LYS A 432 -28.12 7.29 6.17
C LYS A 432 -26.61 7.31 5.89
N LEU A 433 -25.79 6.75 6.77
CA LEU A 433 -24.34 6.65 6.58
C LEU A 433 -24.01 5.88 5.31
N ASN A 434 -24.70 4.77 5.04
CA ASN A 434 -24.54 4.01 3.80
C ASN A 434 -24.97 4.80 2.56
N GLN A 435 -26.05 5.58 2.63
CA GLN A 435 -26.48 6.46 1.54
C GLN A 435 -25.50 7.61 1.29
N ASP A 436 -25.04 8.27 2.35
CA ASP A 436 -24.06 9.35 2.28
C ASP A 436 -22.72 8.80 1.77
N TYR A 437 -22.30 7.63 2.25
CA TYR A 437 -21.13 6.93 1.73
C TYR A 437 -21.30 6.55 0.27
N LYS A 438 -22.46 6.08 -0.20
CA LYS A 438 -22.68 5.83 -1.63
C LYS A 438 -22.58 7.09 -2.48
N LYS A 439 -23.05 8.24 -2.01
CA LYS A 439 -22.86 9.53 -2.71
C LYS A 439 -21.39 9.94 -2.74
N ILE A 440 -20.66 9.66 -1.66
CA ILE A 440 -19.21 9.88 -1.60
C ILE A 440 -18.50 8.88 -2.52
N SER A 441 -18.87 7.59 -2.48
CA SER A 441 -18.29 6.47 -3.23
C SER A 441 -18.49 6.66 -4.73
N ILE A 442 -19.70 7.00 -5.19
CA ILE A 442 -19.98 7.33 -6.60
C ILE A 442 -19.20 8.56 -7.08
N SER A 443 -18.76 9.44 -6.17
CA SER A 443 -17.83 10.53 -6.51
C SER A 443 -16.34 10.21 -6.28
N THR A 444 -15.98 9.14 -5.56
CA THR A 444 -14.60 8.62 -5.32
C THR A 444 -14.25 7.40 -6.17
N GLU A 445 -15.23 6.75 -6.79
CA GLU A 445 -15.05 5.61 -7.67
C GLU A 445 -14.39 6.13 -8.95
N ILE A 446 -13.19 5.60 -9.20
CA ILE A 446 -12.19 6.07 -10.17
C ILE A 446 -11.39 7.30 -9.71
N ILE A 447 -10.75 7.21 -8.55
CA ILE A 447 -9.36 7.73 -8.46
C ILE A 447 -8.44 6.50 -8.36
N ASP A 448 -8.21 5.87 -9.50
CA ASP A 448 -7.12 4.92 -9.65
C ASP A 448 -5.79 5.67 -9.85
N LEU A 449 -4.67 4.96 -9.75
CA LEU A 449 -3.34 5.55 -9.96
C LEU A 449 -3.22 6.21 -11.36
N LYS A 450 -4.00 5.69 -12.32
CA LYS A 450 -4.15 6.26 -13.66
C LYS A 450 -4.83 7.64 -13.62
N HIS A 451 -5.91 7.81 -12.87
CA HIS A 451 -6.57 9.12 -12.69
C HIS A 451 -5.65 10.16 -12.05
N VAL A 452 -4.87 9.75 -11.03
CA VAL A 452 -3.86 10.65 -10.43
C VAL A 452 -2.81 11.05 -11.46
N THR A 453 -2.39 10.08 -12.29
CA THR A 453 -1.45 10.33 -13.38
C THR A 453 -2.06 11.27 -14.44
N ASP A 454 -3.32 11.06 -14.83
CA ASP A 454 -4.04 11.91 -15.79
C ASP A 454 -4.20 13.35 -15.26
N LEU A 455 -4.47 13.53 -13.97
CA LEU A 455 -4.49 14.86 -13.34
C LEU A 455 -3.10 15.51 -13.37
N HIS A 456 -2.04 14.74 -13.16
CA HIS A 456 -0.67 15.23 -13.30
C HIS A 456 -0.35 15.62 -14.75
N GLU A 457 -0.79 14.84 -15.75
CA GLU A 457 -0.63 15.17 -17.17
C GLU A 457 -1.37 16.47 -17.54
N LYS A 458 -2.60 16.67 -17.05
CA LYS A 458 -3.35 17.91 -17.25
C LYS A 458 -2.64 19.12 -16.65
N LEU A 459 -2.03 18.96 -15.48
CA LEU A 459 -1.22 20.01 -14.86
C LEU A 459 0.05 20.33 -15.68
N ASP A 460 0.65 19.34 -16.36
CA ASP A 460 1.73 19.57 -17.33
C ASP A 460 1.23 20.36 -18.54
N GLU A 461 0.09 20.00 -19.11
CA GLU A 461 -0.53 20.67 -20.26
C GLU A 461 -0.83 22.16 -19.97
N ILE A 462 -1.52 22.44 -18.86
CA ILE A 462 -1.81 23.81 -18.43
C ILE A 462 -0.50 24.59 -18.24
N SER A 463 0.52 23.96 -17.66
CA SER A 463 1.82 24.60 -17.44
C SER A 463 2.61 24.88 -18.74
N ASN A 464 2.31 24.19 -19.84
CA ASN A 464 2.93 24.44 -21.14
C ASN A 464 2.27 25.64 -21.85
N ASN A 465 0.98 25.87 -21.61
CA ASN A 465 0.23 26.98 -22.20
C ASN A 465 0.47 28.32 -21.48
N LEU A 466 1.22 28.32 -20.36
CA LEU A 466 1.54 29.52 -19.59
C LEU A 466 2.94 30.05 -19.90
N ASP A 467 3.00 31.29 -20.38
CA ASP A 467 4.25 32.04 -20.56
C ASP A 467 4.90 32.46 -19.23
N LEU A 468 6.19 32.80 -19.27
CA LEU A 468 7.02 33.22 -18.13
C LEU A 468 6.45 34.42 -17.33
N GLN A 469 5.59 35.24 -17.95
CA GLN A 469 4.90 36.34 -17.27
C GLN A 469 3.90 35.88 -16.19
N HIS A 470 3.53 34.59 -16.19
CA HIS A 470 2.61 33.96 -15.25
C HIS A 470 3.34 33.23 -14.11
N SER A 471 4.44 33.79 -13.61
CA SER A 471 5.32 33.15 -12.60
C SER A 471 4.58 32.68 -11.34
N ILE A 472 3.59 33.45 -10.88
CA ILE A 472 2.74 33.12 -9.73
C ILE A 472 1.86 31.90 -10.03
N GLN A 473 1.27 31.80 -11.22
CA GLN A 473 0.44 30.64 -11.60
C GLN A 473 1.29 29.39 -11.82
N ILE A 474 2.49 29.54 -12.39
CA ILE A 474 3.45 28.44 -12.52
C ILE A 474 3.83 27.89 -11.14
N GLN A 475 4.08 28.76 -10.15
CA GLN A 475 4.39 28.32 -8.79
C GLN A 475 3.20 27.58 -8.13
N LYS A 476 1.97 28.06 -8.33
CA LYS A 476 0.75 27.37 -7.86
C LYS A 476 0.58 25.99 -8.50
N LEU A 477 0.89 25.85 -9.80
CA LEU A 477 0.80 24.56 -10.49
C LEU A 477 1.84 23.56 -9.96
N LYS A 478 3.07 24.01 -9.69
CA LYS A 478 4.11 23.18 -9.07
C LYS A 478 3.67 22.66 -7.69
N GLU A 479 3.09 23.55 -6.88
CA GLU A 479 2.56 23.19 -5.57
C GLU A 479 1.43 22.17 -5.69
N LEU A 480 0.50 22.34 -6.63
CA LEU A 480 -0.58 21.39 -6.88
C LEU A 480 -0.07 20.00 -7.31
N LYS A 481 0.97 19.92 -8.14
CA LYS A 481 1.59 18.65 -8.54
C LYS A 481 2.24 17.92 -7.38
N SER A 482 3.01 18.65 -6.56
CA SER A 482 3.63 18.08 -5.36
C SER A 482 2.56 17.59 -4.39
N ASN A 483 1.53 18.40 -4.12
CA ASN A 483 0.42 18.02 -3.25
C ASN A 483 -0.38 16.82 -3.77
N LEU A 484 -0.53 16.68 -5.09
CA LEU A 484 -1.20 15.54 -5.72
C LEU A 484 -0.44 14.23 -5.45
N LEU A 485 0.90 14.26 -5.60
CA LEU A 485 1.74 13.09 -5.30
C LEU A 485 1.69 12.73 -3.81
N ILE A 486 1.74 13.72 -2.92
CA ILE A 486 1.63 13.53 -1.47
C ILE A 486 0.26 12.92 -1.12
N ALA A 487 -0.82 13.49 -1.63
CA ALA A 487 -2.17 13.02 -1.37
C ALA A 487 -2.38 11.59 -1.87
N ALA A 488 -1.80 11.23 -3.01
CA ALA A 488 -1.80 9.86 -3.52
C ALA A 488 -0.99 8.90 -2.63
N ALA A 489 0.19 9.31 -2.16
CA ALA A 489 1.02 8.48 -1.28
C ALA A 489 0.36 8.23 0.08
N GLU A 490 -0.38 9.21 0.61
CA GLU A 490 -1.11 9.11 1.88
C GLU A 490 -2.51 8.49 1.75
N GLU A 491 -2.93 8.17 0.53
CA GLU A 491 -4.27 7.66 0.20
C GLU A 491 -5.38 8.64 0.65
N ASN A 492 -5.12 9.94 0.51
CA ASN A 492 -6.03 11.04 0.84
C ASN A 492 -6.87 11.47 -0.37
N PHE A 493 -7.89 10.68 -0.68
CA PHE A 493 -8.78 10.92 -1.84
C PHE A 493 -9.55 12.23 -1.78
N GLN A 494 -9.82 12.75 -0.58
CA GLN A 494 -10.50 14.04 -0.44
C GLN A 494 -9.61 15.18 -0.94
N GLU A 495 -8.33 15.17 -0.57
CA GLU A 495 -7.37 16.15 -1.07
C GLU A 495 -7.18 16.02 -2.59
N ILE A 496 -7.13 14.79 -3.13
CA ILE A 496 -7.05 14.57 -4.59
C ILE A 496 -8.27 15.18 -5.30
N LYS A 497 -9.48 15.02 -4.75
CA LYS A 497 -10.70 15.66 -5.29
C LYS A 497 -10.63 17.17 -5.25
N GLU A 498 -10.18 17.75 -4.15
CA GLU A 498 -10.05 19.22 -4.03
C GLU A 498 -9.00 19.75 -5.01
N ILE A 499 -7.89 19.03 -5.21
CA ILE A 499 -6.91 19.33 -6.25
C ILE A 499 -7.54 19.23 -7.65
N ALA A 500 -8.30 18.18 -7.94
CA ALA A 500 -8.99 18.01 -9.23
C ALA A 500 -9.97 19.16 -9.52
N LYS A 501 -10.73 19.63 -8.52
CA LYS A 501 -11.59 20.82 -8.65
C LYS A 501 -10.78 22.08 -8.95
N LYS A 502 -9.66 22.28 -8.25
CA LYS A 502 -8.75 23.41 -8.51
C LYS A 502 -8.18 23.37 -9.92
N ILE A 503 -7.79 22.18 -10.42
CA ILE A 503 -7.32 21.98 -11.80
C ILE A 503 -8.38 22.40 -12.80
N LYS A 504 -9.63 21.95 -12.61
CA LYS A 504 -10.75 22.30 -13.49
C LYS A 504 -10.99 23.81 -13.51
N TYR A 505 -11.01 24.46 -12.35
CA TYR A 505 -11.16 25.91 -12.26
C TYR A 505 -10.03 26.67 -12.97
N ILE A 506 -8.77 26.25 -12.77
CA ILE A 506 -7.63 26.87 -13.44
C ILE A 506 -7.77 26.74 -14.95
N HIS A 507 -8.07 25.54 -15.44
CA HIS A 507 -8.25 25.26 -16.86
C HIS A 507 -9.34 26.14 -17.50
N GLU A 508 -10.50 26.24 -16.85
CA GLU A 508 -11.63 27.09 -17.28
C GLU A 508 -11.30 28.59 -17.24
N SER A 509 -10.42 29.02 -16.33
CA SER A 509 -9.99 30.43 -16.22
C SER A 509 -8.83 30.81 -17.15
N SER A 510 -8.19 29.82 -17.80
CA SER A 510 -7.05 29.98 -18.71
C SER A 510 -7.40 29.79 -20.18
N LEU A 511 -8.64 29.35 -20.47
CA LEU A 511 -9.31 29.43 -21.77
C LEU A 511 -10.02 30.78 -21.87
#